data_AF-A0A8J5Z2N4-F1
#
_entry.id   AF-A0A8J5Z2N4-F1
#
_cell.length_a   1.000
_cell.length_b   1.000
_cell.length_c   1.000
_cell.angle_alpha   90.00
_cell.angle_beta   90.00
_cell.angle_gamma   90.00
#
_symmetry.space_group_name_H-M   'P 1'
#
loop_
_entity.id
_entity.type
_entity.pdbx_description
1 polymer ?
#
loop_
_entity_poly.entity_id
_entity_poly.type
_entity_poly.pdbx_seq_one_letter_code
_entity_poly.pdbx_strand_id
1 'polypeptide(L)'
;MVKVRQGERVRLYVRGTILGYKRSKSNQYPNTSLIQIEGVNTKEEVAWYAGKRMAYIYKAKVKKNGSHYRCIWGKVTRPHGNSGVVRAKFKEIESESSCTLAISKKLIQSHHSKEKSLCFQEKDPLFPRFQVDPVFFLLFLIPDTQIFKTPKKTMKTNTKLFTIGLVTAWYSSNIGVLLLNKYLLSNYGFKYPMFLTMCHMTACSLLSYIAIAWMKMVPMQTIRSRVQFFKISALSLVFCVSVVFGNISLRFLPVSFNQAVGATTPFFTAVFAYLMTLKREAWLTYLTLVPVVAGVIIASGGEPSFHLFGFIMCISATAARALKTVLQGILLSSEGEKLNSMNLLLYMAPMAVVFLLPTTLIMEENVVGITLALARDDIKIIWYLLFNSALAYFVNLTNFLVTKHTSALTLQVLGNAKGAVAVVVSILIFRNPVSVTGMLGYTLTVFGVILYSEAKKRSK
;
A
#
# COMPACT_ATOMS: atom_id res chain seq x y z
N MET A 1 -23.04 4.05 -44.69
CA MET A 1 -21.98 5.08 -44.62
C MET A 1 -22.68 6.43 -44.44
N VAL A 2 -22.58 7.05 -43.26
CA VAL A 2 -23.37 8.25 -42.94
C VAL A 2 -22.96 9.40 -43.88
N LYS A 3 -23.89 9.86 -44.72
CA LYS A 3 -23.69 11.04 -45.59
C LYS A 3 -23.63 12.30 -44.72
N VAL A 4 -22.42 12.76 -44.40
CA VAL A 4 -22.19 14.04 -43.74
C VAL A 4 -22.35 15.15 -44.78
N ARG A 5 -23.23 16.13 -44.52
CA ARG A 5 -23.32 17.36 -45.34
C ARG A 5 -22.08 18.22 -45.07
N GLN A 6 -21.45 18.72 -46.13
CA GLN A 6 -20.30 19.62 -45.98
C GLN A 6 -20.71 20.88 -45.20
N GLY A 7 -20.02 21.18 -44.11
CA GLY A 7 -20.22 22.39 -43.29
C GLY A 7 -20.41 22.15 -41.79
N GLU A 8 -20.86 20.97 -41.36
CA GLU A 8 -21.00 20.69 -39.92
C GLU A 8 -19.68 20.31 -39.24
N ARG A 9 -19.51 20.72 -37.98
CA ARG A 9 -18.41 20.26 -37.12
C ARG A 9 -18.47 18.73 -37.05
N VAL A 10 -17.36 18.06 -37.38
CA VAL A 10 -17.24 16.60 -37.29
C VAL A 10 -17.70 16.15 -35.89
N ARG A 11 -18.42 15.03 -35.79
CA ARG A 11 -19.01 14.53 -34.54
C ARG A 11 -18.26 13.28 -34.08
N LEU A 12 -17.56 13.34 -32.95
CA LEU A 12 -16.60 12.31 -32.49
C LEU A 12 -17.30 11.10 -31.83
N TYR A 13 -18.57 11.29 -31.46
CA TYR A 13 -19.43 10.25 -30.92
C TYR A 13 -20.69 10.14 -31.78
N VAL A 14 -21.27 8.95 -31.79
CA VAL A 14 -22.67 8.74 -32.20
C VAL A 14 -23.46 8.38 -30.95
N ARG A 15 -24.68 8.90 -30.79
CA ARG A 15 -25.49 8.55 -29.61
C ARG A 15 -26.00 7.12 -29.75
N GLY A 16 -26.09 6.42 -28.63
CA GLY A 16 -26.77 5.12 -28.56
C GLY A 16 -27.89 5.13 -27.53
N THR A 17 -29.01 4.48 -27.85
CA THR A 17 -30.17 4.30 -26.94
C THR A 17 -30.23 2.85 -26.47
N ILE A 18 -30.28 2.63 -25.15
CA ILE A 18 -30.40 1.28 -24.58
C ILE A 18 -31.82 0.76 -24.80
N LEU A 19 -31.97 -0.30 -25.61
CA LEU A 19 -33.24 -1.00 -25.81
C LEU A 19 -33.52 -2.05 -24.73
N GLY A 20 -32.47 -2.53 -24.04
CA GLY A 20 -32.59 -3.48 -22.93
C GLY A 20 -31.45 -4.47 -22.91
N TYR A 21 -31.76 -5.73 -22.59
CA TYR A 21 -30.83 -6.85 -22.59
C TYR A 21 -31.22 -7.91 -23.62
N LYS A 22 -30.25 -8.71 -24.08
CA LYS A 22 -30.51 -9.86 -24.94
C LYS A 22 -31.55 -10.77 -24.26
N ARG A 23 -32.64 -11.11 -24.95
CA ARG A 23 -33.66 -12.06 -24.47
C ARG A 23 -33.80 -13.28 -25.39
N SER A 24 -34.34 -14.35 -24.83
CA SER A 24 -34.88 -15.54 -25.48
C SER A 24 -36.39 -15.62 -25.17
N LYS A 25 -37.10 -16.65 -25.66
CA LYS A 25 -38.57 -16.82 -25.49
C LYS A 25 -39.01 -16.75 -24.01
N SER A 26 -38.18 -17.25 -23.08
CA SER A 26 -38.49 -17.32 -21.64
C SER A 26 -37.38 -16.80 -20.71
N ASN A 27 -36.28 -16.22 -21.23
CA ASN A 27 -35.10 -15.88 -20.39
C ASN A 27 -34.39 -14.60 -20.87
N GLN A 28 -33.79 -13.84 -19.95
CA GLN A 28 -33.09 -12.58 -20.22
C GLN A 28 -31.63 -12.65 -19.75
N TYR A 29 -30.70 -12.15 -20.56
CA TYR A 29 -29.25 -12.23 -20.30
C TYR A 29 -28.68 -10.85 -19.94
N PRO A 30 -28.63 -10.46 -18.65
CA PRO A 30 -28.24 -9.12 -18.21
C PRO A 30 -26.78 -8.75 -18.52
N ASN A 31 -25.93 -9.74 -18.81
CA ASN A 31 -24.53 -9.54 -19.19
C ASN A 31 -24.33 -8.97 -20.61
N THR A 32 -25.40 -8.82 -21.41
CA THR A 32 -25.33 -8.37 -22.81
C THR A 32 -26.46 -7.38 -23.10
N SER A 33 -26.12 -6.09 -23.19
CA SER A 33 -27.08 -5.03 -23.50
C SER A 33 -27.31 -4.88 -25.00
N LEU A 34 -28.53 -4.48 -25.37
CA LEU A 34 -28.93 -4.12 -26.73
C LEU A 34 -29.01 -2.60 -26.85
N ILE A 35 -28.34 -2.04 -27.86
CA ILE A 35 -28.24 -0.58 -28.03
C ILE A 35 -28.52 -0.26 -29.51
N GLN A 36 -29.50 0.61 -29.76
CA GLN A 36 -29.70 1.23 -31.08
C GLN A 36 -28.65 2.32 -31.26
N ILE A 37 -27.95 2.35 -32.40
CA ILE A 37 -27.07 3.49 -32.74
C ILE A 37 -27.87 4.52 -33.56
N GLU A 38 -27.81 5.78 -33.16
CA GLU A 38 -28.47 6.91 -33.83
C GLU A 38 -27.98 7.04 -35.28
N GLY A 39 -28.91 7.10 -36.25
CA GLY A 39 -28.58 7.24 -37.67
C GLY A 39 -27.99 5.99 -38.34
N VAL A 40 -28.04 4.82 -37.70
CA VAL A 40 -27.60 3.54 -38.26
C VAL A 40 -28.80 2.62 -38.38
N ASN A 41 -29.10 2.17 -39.61
CA ASN A 41 -30.32 1.41 -39.89
C ASN A 41 -30.06 0.00 -40.45
N THR A 42 -28.93 -0.25 -41.09
CA THR A 42 -28.62 -1.57 -41.70
C THR A 42 -27.57 -2.35 -40.90
N LYS A 43 -27.51 -3.66 -41.11
CA LYS A 43 -26.60 -4.58 -40.40
C LYS A 43 -25.13 -4.36 -40.77
N GLU A 44 -24.88 -3.94 -42.01
CA GLU A 44 -23.58 -3.68 -42.62
C GLU A 44 -22.94 -2.44 -41.98
N GLU A 45 -23.74 -1.39 -41.77
CA GLU A 45 -23.31 -0.20 -41.05
C GLU A 45 -23.03 -0.48 -39.58
N VAL A 46 -23.83 -1.35 -38.94
CA VAL A 46 -23.57 -1.79 -37.56
C VAL A 46 -22.25 -2.56 -37.43
N ALA A 47 -21.86 -3.33 -38.45
CA ALA A 47 -20.62 -4.11 -38.42
C ALA A 47 -19.38 -3.22 -38.26
N TRP A 48 -19.38 -2.00 -38.79
CA TRP A 48 -18.30 -1.01 -38.60
C TRP A 48 -18.07 -0.63 -37.13
N TYR A 49 -19.11 -0.69 -36.28
CA TYR A 49 -18.99 -0.40 -34.86
C TYR A 49 -18.45 -1.59 -34.04
N ALA A 50 -18.26 -2.77 -34.66
CA ALA A 50 -17.70 -3.93 -33.97
C ALA A 50 -16.34 -3.61 -33.34
N GLY A 51 -16.21 -3.88 -32.05
CA GLY A 51 -14.98 -3.63 -31.31
C GLY A 51 -14.76 -2.19 -30.81
N LYS A 52 -15.56 -1.20 -31.24
CA LYS A 52 -15.45 0.17 -30.72
C LYS A 52 -15.92 0.26 -29.26
N ARG A 53 -15.29 1.16 -28.48
CA ARG A 53 -15.62 1.37 -27.06
C ARG A 53 -16.79 2.32 -26.91
N MET A 54 -17.55 2.13 -25.84
CA MET A 54 -18.68 2.99 -25.46
C MET A 54 -18.59 3.42 -23.99
N ALA A 55 -19.22 4.55 -23.70
CA ALA A 55 -19.31 5.21 -22.41
C ALA A 55 -20.79 5.41 -22.05
N TYR A 56 -21.24 4.77 -20.96
CA TYR A 56 -22.53 5.03 -20.34
C TYR A 56 -22.36 6.05 -19.22
N ILE A 57 -22.84 7.28 -19.44
CA ILE A 57 -22.70 8.38 -18.48
C ILE A 57 -24.00 8.54 -17.70
N TYR A 58 -23.92 8.60 -16.37
CA TYR A 58 -25.07 8.79 -15.49
C TYR A 58 -24.78 9.75 -14.34
N LYS A 59 -25.83 10.43 -13.85
CA LYS A 59 -25.76 11.30 -12.67
C LYS A 59 -26.02 10.48 -11.40
N ALA A 60 -25.07 10.46 -10.49
CA ALA A 60 -25.14 9.81 -9.19
C ALA A 60 -25.55 10.81 -8.08
N LYS A 61 -26.21 10.31 -7.03
CA LYS A 61 -26.64 11.12 -5.88
C LYS A 61 -25.45 11.69 -5.09
N VAL A 62 -24.40 10.89 -4.89
CA VAL A 62 -23.21 11.25 -4.10
C VAL A 62 -22.09 11.77 -5.00
N LYS A 63 -21.56 12.95 -4.66
CA LYS A 63 -20.41 13.60 -5.31
C LYS A 63 -19.13 12.79 -5.04
N LYS A 64 -18.41 12.34 -6.08
CA LYS A 64 -17.11 11.67 -5.97
C LYS A 64 -16.12 12.36 -6.90
N ASN A 65 -14.89 12.61 -6.45
CA ASN A 65 -13.87 13.35 -7.20
C ASN A 65 -14.37 14.69 -7.78
N GLY A 66 -15.16 15.44 -7.01
CA GLY A 66 -15.69 16.74 -7.42
C GLY A 66 -16.91 16.72 -8.35
N SER A 67 -17.32 15.56 -8.89
CA SER A 67 -18.43 15.44 -9.83
C SER A 67 -19.57 14.53 -9.33
N HIS A 68 -20.79 14.81 -9.79
CA HIS A 68 -21.92 13.89 -9.67
C HIS A 68 -22.00 12.91 -10.86
N TYR A 69 -21.25 13.13 -11.94
CA TYR A 69 -21.31 12.30 -13.13
C TYR A 69 -20.34 11.12 -13.01
N ARG A 70 -20.81 9.93 -13.39
CA ARG A 70 -20.04 8.68 -13.42
C ARG A 70 -20.15 8.06 -14.81
N CYS A 71 -19.12 7.34 -15.24
CA CYS A 71 -19.05 6.69 -16.55
C CYS A 71 -18.76 5.19 -16.39
N ILE A 72 -19.52 4.35 -17.10
CA ILE A 72 -19.25 2.90 -17.23
C ILE A 72 -18.76 2.64 -18.66
N TRP A 73 -17.60 2.00 -18.78
CA TRP A 73 -17.01 1.66 -20.08
C TRP A 73 -17.47 0.29 -20.56
N GLY A 74 -17.81 0.21 -21.85
CA GLY A 74 -18.14 -1.03 -22.54
C GLY A 74 -17.52 -1.11 -23.93
N LYS A 75 -17.84 -2.18 -24.64
CA LYS A 75 -17.37 -2.47 -26.01
C LYS A 75 -18.50 -3.12 -26.81
N VAL A 76 -18.65 -2.74 -28.08
CA VAL A 76 -19.53 -3.46 -29.01
C VAL A 76 -18.91 -4.81 -29.32
N THR A 77 -19.73 -5.84 -29.21
CA THR A 77 -19.33 -7.23 -29.49
C THR A 77 -19.73 -7.65 -30.90
N ARG A 78 -21.02 -7.54 -31.27
CA ARG A 78 -21.58 -8.01 -32.55
C ARG A 78 -22.87 -7.23 -32.91
N PRO A 79 -23.26 -7.16 -34.19
CA PRO A 79 -24.61 -6.71 -34.58
C PRO A 79 -25.72 -7.59 -33.97
N HIS A 80 -26.94 -7.05 -33.90
CA HIS A 80 -28.15 -7.77 -33.50
C HIS A 80 -29.32 -7.48 -34.43
N GLY A 81 -29.86 -8.52 -35.06
CA GLY A 81 -30.92 -8.36 -36.05
C GLY A 81 -30.40 -7.61 -37.29
N ASN A 82 -31.33 -6.98 -38.01
CA ASN A 82 -31.03 -6.24 -39.24
C ASN A 82 -31.19 -4.71 -39.10
N SER A 83 -31.60 -4.21 -37.92
CA SER A 83 -32.18 -2.87 -37.72
C SER A 83 -31.30 -1.94 -36.87
N GLY A 84 -30.01 -1.80 -37.16
CA GLY A 84 -29.16 -0.81 -36.47
C GLY A 84 -28.75 -1.11 -35.01
N VAL A 85 -29.12 -2.27 -34.45
CA VAL A 85 -28.86 -2.62 -33.05
C VAL A 85 -27.51 -3.32 -32.87
N VAL A 86 -26.72 -2.92 -31.87
CA VAL A 86 -25.53 -3.64 -31.40
C VAL A 86 -25.78 -4.44 -30.11
N ARG A 87 -25.03 -5.53 -29.95
CA ARG A 87 -24.81 -6.20 -28.66
C ARG A 87 -23.57 -5.62 -27.98
N ALA A 88 -23.74 -5.09 -26.78
CA ALA A 88 -22.68 -4.51 -25.97
C ALA A 88 -22.40 -5.31 -24.70
N LYS A 89 -21.15 -5.29 -24.25
CA LYS A 89 -20.75 -5.71 -22.90
C LYS A 89 -20.05 -4.56 -22.20
N PHE A 90 -20.46 -4.28 -20.96
CA PHE A 90 -19.81 -3.33 -20.07
C PHE A 90 -18.81 -4.07 -19.18
N LYS A 91 -17.72 -3.40 -18.79
CA LYS A 91 -16.75 -3.97 -17.84
C LYS A 91 -17.39 -4.00 -16.45
N GLU A 92 -17.20 -5.11 -15.73
CA GLU A 92 -17.70 -5.24 -14.35
C GLU A 92 -17.14 -4.16 -13.43
N ILE A 93 -17.98 -3.81 -12.45
CA ILE A 93 -17.81 -2.65 -11.56
C ILE A 93 -16.89 -3.07 -10.40
N GLU A 94 -15.71 -2.48 -10.30
CA GLU A 94 -14.97 -2.46 -9.03
C GLU A 94 -15.84 -1.75 -7.99
N SER A 95 -16.06 -2.44 -6.86
CA SER A 95 -17.23 -2.27 -6.01
C SER A 95 -17.31 -0.93 -5.29
N GLU A 96 -18.46 -0.26 -5.40
CA GLU A 96 -18.97 0.62 -4.34
C GLU A 96 -20.50 0.70 -4.41
N SER A 97 -21.12 -0.10 -3.54
CA SER A 97 -22.44 0.06 -2.88
C SER A 97 -23.61 0.74 -3.61
N SER A 98 -24.73 0.00 -3.66
CA SER A 98 -26.12 0.53 -3.71
C SER A 98 -26.75 0.97 -5.05
N CYS A 99 -26.32 0.43 -6.20
CA CYS A 99 -27.08 0.57 -7.47
C CYS A 99 -27.72 -0.73 -8.02
N THR A 100 -27.23 -1.93 -7.64
CA THR A 100 -27.65 -3.18 -8.29
C THR A 100 -29.03 -3.70 -7.86
N LEU A 101 -29.54 -3.29 -6.69
CA LEU A 101 -30.84 -3.72 -6.14
C LEU A 101 -32.04 -2.83 -6.51
N ALA A 102 -31.80 -1.61 -7.03
CA ALA A 102 -32.88 -0.64 -7.29
C ALA A 102 -33.51 -0.76 -8.70
N ILE A 103 -32.84 -1.43 -9.64
CA ILE A 103 -33.27 -1.47 -11.05
C ILE A 103 -34.28 -2.61 -11.30
N SER A 104 -34.25 -3.69 -10.52
CA SER A 104 -35.11 -4.88 -10.75
C SER A 104 -36.55 -4.76 -10.24
N LYS A 105 -36.87 -3.78 -9.38
CA LYS A 105 -38.22 -3.63 -8.77
C LYS A 105 -38.98 -2.35 -9.18
N LYS A 106 -38.37 -1.44 -9.95
CA LYS A 106 -38.98 -0.15 -10.32
C LYS A 106 -39.19 0.07 -11.82
N LEU A 107 -39.08 -1.00 -12.63
CA LEU A 107 -39.16 -0.94 -14.09
C LEU A 107 -40.40 -1.66 -14.67
N ILE A 108 -41.37 -2.03 -13.83
CA ILE A 108 -42.67 -2.61 -14.22
C ILE A 108 -43.80 -1.55 -14.23
N GLN A 109 -43.60 -0.38 -13.61
CA GLN A 109 -44.55 0.74 -13.66
C GLN A 109 -43.81 2.06 -13.93
N SER A 110 -44.02 2.62 -15.13
CA SER A 110 -43.95 4.05 -15.49
C SER A 110 -43.66 4.20 -16.99
N HIS A 111 -44.70 4.15 -17.82
CA HIS A 111 -44.64 4.78 -19.14
C HIS A 111 -44.53 6.30 -18.94
N HIS A 112 -43.32 6.88 -19.03
CA HIS A 112 -43.13 8.21 -19.62
C HIS A 112 -41.64 8.60 -19.79
N SER A 113 -41.44 9.47 -20.78
CA SER A 113 -40.21 10.11 -21.24
C SER A 113 -39.07 10.29 -20.23
N LYS A 114 -37.89 9.76 -20.58
CA LYS A 114 -36.55 10.31 -20.27
C LYS A 114 -35.48 9.53 -21.02
N GLU A 115 -35.00 10.09 -22.13
CA GLU A 115 -33.95 9.51 -22.97
C GLU A 115 -32.65 9.28 -22.18
N LYS A 116 -31.98 8.15 -22.43
CA LYS A 116 -30.68 7.79 -21.86
C LYS A 116 -29.70 7.52 -22.98
N SER A 117 -28.76 8.44 -23.20
CA SER A 117 -27.81 8.42 -24.31
C SER A 117 -26.42 7.91 -23.92
N LEU A 118 -25.83 7.08 -24.78
CA LEU A 118 -24.43 6.62 -24.73
C LEU A 118 -23.57 7.36 -25.75
N CYS A 119 -22.26 7.47 -25.48
CA CYS A 119 -21.26 7.93 -26.46
C CYS A 119 -20.23 6.83 -26.78
N PHE A 120 -19.55 6.94 -27.92
CA PHE A 120 -18.47 6.05 -28.36
C PHE A 120 -17.14 6.80 -28.43
N GLN A 121 -15.99 6.14 -28.14
CA GLN A 121 -14.67 6.81 -28.10
C GLN A 121 -13.46 5.88 -28.33
N GLU A 122 -12.40 6.39 -28.97
CA GLU A 122 -11.04 5.82 -29.05
C GLU A 122 -10.01 6.76 -28.35
N LYS A 123 -8.77 6.28 -28.08
CA LYS A 123 -7.75 6.90 -27.19
C LYS A 123 -6.87 7.92 -27.95
N ASP A 124 -6.07 8.85 -27.39
CA ASP A 124 -5.77 9.49 -26.07
C ASP A 124 -4.68 10.60 -26.37
N PRO A 125 -4.12 11.46 -25.46
CA PRO A 125 -4.42 11.82 -24.07
C PRO A 125 -4.50 13.38 -23.87
N LEU A 126 -3.91 13.89 -22.76
CA LEU A 126 -3.56 15.26 -22.29
C LEU A 126 -4.59 16.42 -22.30
N PHE A 127 -4.85 16.94 -21.09
CA PHE A 127 -5.75 18.05 -20.75
C PHE A 127 -5.05 19.42 -20.70
N PRO A 128 -5.70 20.50 -21.16
CA PRO A 128 -5.64 21.82 -20.54
C PRO A 128 -6.77 22.01 -19.51
N ARG A 129 -6.58 22.93 -18.55
CA ARG A 129 -7.61 23.33 -17.58
C ARG A 129 -8.58 24.31 -18.23
N PHE A 130 -9.90 24.08 -18.12
CA PHE A 130 -10.91 25.14 -18.25
C PHE A 130 -12.08 24.91 -17.29
N GLN A 131 -12.70 26.01 -16.87
CA GLN A 131 -13.65 26.11 -15.75
C GLN A 131 -14.86 26.93 -16.20
N VAL A 132 -15.92 26.28 -16.69
CA VAL A 132 -17.27 26.88 -16.83
C VAL A 132 -18.35 25.80 -17.02
N ASP A 133 -19.32 25.79 -16.11
CA ASP A 133 -20.80 25.65 -16.21
C ASP A 133 -21.53 24.72 -17.22
N PRO A 134 -22.78 24.30 -16.90
CA PRO A 134 -23.25 22.95 -17.23
C PRO A 134 -24.02 22.86 -18.56
N VAL A 135 -23.33 22.97 -19.69
CA VAL A 135 -23.88 22.67 -21.02
C VAL A 135 -23.05 21.60 -21.74
N PHE A 136 -23.74 20.67 -22.42
CA PHE A 136 -23.19 19.62 -23.27
C PHE A 136 -22.13 20.16 -24.26
N PHE A 137 -20.89 19.61 -24.28
CA PHE A 137 -20.02 19.71 -25.46
C PHE A 137 -18.99 18.56 -25.63
N LEU A 138 -18.59 18.36 -26.90
CA LEU A 138 -17.51 17.47 -27.39
C LEU A 138 -16.11 18.09 -27.27
N LEU A 139 -15.06 17.28 -27.45
CA LEU A 139 -13.81 17.71 -28.10
C LEU A 139 -13.12 16.57 -28.89
N PHE A 140 -12.34 16.91 -29.93
CA PHE A 140 -11.67 16.01 -30.92
C PHE A 140 -10.15 15.92 -30.72
N LEU A 141 -9.49 14.89 -31.30
CA LEU A 141 -8.33 14.98 -32.25
C LEU A 141 -7.73 13.59 -32.63
N ILE A 142 -6.98 13.54 -33.76
CA ILE A 142 -6.55 12.38 -34.60
C ILE A 142 -5.30 12.87 -35.44
N PRO A 143 -4.31 12.08 -35.97
CA PRO A 143 -4.02 10.62 -35.97
C PRO A 143 -2.57 10.24 -35.47
N ASP A 144 -2.07 9.04 -35.83
CA ASP A 144 -0.66 8.57 -35.77
C ASP A 144 0.09 8.73 -37.12
N THR A 145 1.36 9.19 -37.13
CA THR A 145 2.51 8.53 -37.84
C THR A 145 3.86 9.26 -37.66
N GLN A 146 4.91 8.47 -37.38
CA GLN A 146 6.36 8.76 -37.51
C GLN A 146 6.97 9.99 -36.79
N ILE A 147 7.78 9.72 -35.74
CA ILE A 147 9.17 10.22 -35.56
C ILE A 147 9.81 9.56 -34.32
N PHE A 148 11.11 9.21 -34.43
CA PHE A 148 12.02 8.60 -33.44
C PHE A 148 11.70 7.22 -32.81
N LYS A 149 12.44 6.22 -33.31
CA LYS A 149 12.75 4.97 -32.62
C LYS A 149 13.43 5.23 -31.27
N THR A 150 12.86 4.71 -30.17
CA THR A 150 13.67 4.11 -29.09
C THR A 150 13.07 2.76 -28.70
N PRO A 151 13.85 1.67 -28.59
CA PRO A 151 13.30 0.35 -28.38
C PRO A 151 13.02 0.10 -26.90
N LYS A 152 11.88 0.56 -26.39
CA LYS A 152 11.32 -0.04 -25.17
C LYS A 152 10.68 -1.37 -25.51
N LYS A 153 11.52 -2.43 -25.52
CA LYS A 153 11.10 -3.79 -25.18
C LYS A 153 10.34 -3.72 -23.85
N THR A 154 9.02 -3.57 -23.89
CA THR A 154 8.18 -3.95 -22.75
C THR A 154 8.29 -5.46 -22.66
N MET A 155 9.29 -5.93 -21.91
CA MET A 155 9.38 -7.34 -21.56
C MET A 155 8.01 -7.74 -21.02
N LYS A 156 7.41 -8.78 -21.59
CA LYS A 156 6.42 -9.58 -20.88
C LYS A 156 7.15 -10.34 -19.77
N THR A 157 7.71 -9.60 -18.81
CA THR A 157 8.18 -10.19 -17.56
C THR A 157 6.94 -10.80 -16.94
N ASN A 158 6.92 -12.14 -16.93
CA ASN A 158 5.82 -12.94 -16.43
C ASN A 158 5.40 -12.35 -15.06
N THR A 159 4.16 -11.86 -14.92
CA THR A 159 3.83 -10.94 -13.81
C THR A 159 4.07 -11.58 -12.44
N LYS A 160 4.00 -12.92 -12.38
CA LYS A 160 4.44 -13.74 -11.24
C LYS A 160 5.95 -13.63 -10.98
N LEU A 161 6.82 -13.83 -11.99
CA LEU A 161 8.28 -13.67 -11.85
C LEU A 161 8.68 -12.26 -11.41
N PHE A 162 8.04 -11.21 -11.95
CA PHE A 162 8.30 -9.83 -11.50
C PHE A 162 7.93 -9.64 -10.02
N THR A 163 6.78 -10.15 -9.61
CA THR A 163 6.31 -10.08 -8.21
C THR A 163 7.20 -10.88 -7.27
N ILE A 164 7.62 -12.09 -7.67
CA ILE A 164 8.60 -12.91 -6.94
C ILE A 164 9.91 -12.16 -6.80
N GLY A 165 10.44 -11.57 -7.89
CA GLY A 165 11.66 -10.75 -7.85
C GLY A 165 11.59 -9.58 -6.87
N LEU A 166 10.45 -8.87 -6.80
CA LEU A 166 10.22 -7.80 -5.82
C LEU A 166 10.20 -8.32 -4.37
N VAL A 167 9.56 -9.47 -4.11
CA VAL A 167 9.51 -10.08 -2.78
C VAL A 167 10.89 -10.61 -2.35
N THR A 168 11.63 -11.23 -3.27
CA THR A 168 13.02 -11.66 -3.04
C THR A 168 13.94 -10.47 -2.77
N ALA A 169 13.81 -9.38 -3.54
CA ALA A 169 14.56 -8.15 -3.29
C ALA A 169 14.23 -7.57 -1.91
N TRP A 170 12.96 -7.54 -1.51
CA TRP A 170 12.53 -7.08 -0.18
C TRP A 170 13.12 -7.92 0.96
N TYR A 171 13.09 -9.25 0.85
CA TYR A 171 13.70 -10.16 1.82
C TYR A 171 15.22 -10.01 1.88
N SER A 172 15.89 -9.99 0.71
CA SER A 172 17.34 -9.79 0.60
C SER A 172 17.77 -8.47 1.25
N SER A 173 17.05 -7.37 0.99
CA SER A 173 17.29 -6.07 1.64
C SER A 173 17.13 -6.13 3.16
N ASN A 174 16.07 -6.80 3.64
CA ASN A 174 15.81 -6.97 5.07
C ASN A 174 16.89 -7.78 5.78
N ILE A 175 17.40 -8.83 5.13
CA ILE A 175 18.47 -9.69 5.64
C ILE A 175 19.80 -8.93 5.58
N GLY A 176 20.09 -8.23 4.49
CA GLY A 176 21.30 -7.43 4.31
C GLY A 176 21.46 -6.35 5.37
N VAL A 177 20.40 -5.57 5.66
CA VAL A 177 20.41 -4.60 6.77
C VAL A 177 20.65 -5.31 8.10
N LEU A 178 19.97 -6.43 8.39
CA LEU A 178 20.12 -7.16 9.64
C LEU A 178 21.55 -7.70 9.84
N LEU A 179 22.13 -8.31 8.81
CA LEU A 179 23.49 -8.88 8.86
C LEU A 179 24.55 -7.80 8.97
N LEU A 180 24.45 -6.70 8.21
CA LEU A 180 25.38 -5.57 8.30
C LEU A 180 25.25 -4.83 9.63
N ASN A 181 24.04 -4.65 10.16
CA ASN A 181 23.85 -4.10 11.51
C ASN A 181 24.55 -5.00 12.54
N LYS A 182 24.36 -6.33 12.48
CA LYS A 182 25.05 -7.26 13.39
C LYS A 182 26.57 -7.17 13.24
N TYR A 183 27.08 -7.17 12.01
CA TYR A 183 28.51 -7.07 11.73
C TYR A 183 29.12 -5.77 12.28
N LEU A 184 28.52 -4.61 12.00
CA LEU A 184 28.97 -3.33 12.51
C LEU A 184 28.95 -3.28 14.05
N LEU A 185 27.80 -3.62 14.65
CA LEU A 185 27.59 -3.50 16.10
C LEU A 185 28.36 -4.54 16.93
N SER A 186 28.65 -5.72 16.38
CA SER A 186 29.21 -6.87 17.13
C SER A 186 30.60 -7.31 16.70
N ASN A 187 30.98 -7.17 15.43
CA ASN A 187 32.22 -7.71 14.87
C ASN A 187 33.23 -6.61 14.51
N TYR A 188 32.75 -5.47 14.00
CA TYR A 188 33.59 -4.34 13.57
C TYR A 188 33.88 -3.35 14.72
N GLY A 189 33.27 -3.54 15.90
CA GLY A 189 33.48 -2.69 17.08
C GLY A 189 32.64 -1.40 17.12
N PHE A 190 31.80 -1.14 16.12
CA PHE A 190 30.97 0.06 16.04
C PHE A 190 29.70 -0.06 16.91
N LYS A 191 29.83 0.04 18.23
CA LYS A 191 28.75 -0.26 19.21
C LYS A 191 27.68 0.84 19.38
N TYR A 192 27.27 1.50 18.31
CA TYR A 192 26.42 2.71 18.33
C TYR A 192 25.11 2.57 17.51
N PRO A 193 24.11 1.82 18.01
CA PRO A 193 22.86 1.55 17.29
C PRO A 193 21.94 2.77 17.10
N MET A 194 21.97 3.77 17.98
CA MET A 194 21.15 4.98 17.84
C MET A 194 21.70 5.86 16.72
N PHE A 195 23.01 6.09 16.71
CA PHE A 195 23.71 6.76 15.61
C PHE A 195 23.54 6.02 14.28
N LEU A 196 23.66 4.68 14.27
CA LEU A 196 23.43 3.87 13.07
C LEU A 196 22.01 4.10 12.51
N THR A 197 21.00 4.14 13.39
CA THR A 197 19.62 4.45 13.00
C THR A 197 19.48 5.89 12.49
N MET A 198 20.21 6.85 13.08
CA MET A 198 20.26 8.23 12.61
C MET A 198 20.85 8.32 11.20
N CYS A 199 21.95 7.60 10.90
CA CYS A 199 22.50 7.47 9.55
C CYS A 199 21.48 6.88 8.55
N HIS A 200 20.73 5.85 8.95
CA HIS A 200 19.67 5.26 8.13
C HIS A 200 18.58 6.29 7.80
N MET A 201 18.14 7.08 8.77
CA MET A 201 17.13 8.12 8.55
C MET A 201 17.67 9.27 7.67
N THR A 202 18.91 9.71 7.88
CA THR A 202 19.56 10.72 7.02
C THR A 202 19.64 10.24 5.57
N ALA A 203 20.11 9.02 5.33
CA ALA A 203 20.16 8.43 3.99
C ALA A 203 18.76 8.24 3.40
N CYS A 204 17.78 7.78 4.19
CA CYS A 204 16.39 7.67 3.75
C CYS A 204 15.80 9.02 3.31
N SER A 205 16.11 10.11 4.03
CA SER A 205 15.69 11.47 3.66
C SER A 205 16.31 11.89 2.33
N LEU A 206 17.63 11.83 2.22
CA LEU A 206 18.39 12.24 1.02
C LEU A 206 18.03 11.42 -0.22
N LEU A 207 17.99 10.09 -0.11
CA LEU A 207 17.69 9.19 -1.22
C LEU A 207 16.21 9.25 -1.63
N SER A 208 15.28 9.47 -0.69
CA SER A 208 13.88 9.75 -1.03
C SER A 208 13.74 11.06 -1.79
N TYR A 209 14.46 12.10 -1.37
CA TYR A 209 14.45 13.40 -2.06
C TYR A 209 14.96 13.26 -3.49
N ILE A 210 16.11 12.60 -3.70
CA ILE A 210 16.65 12.32 -5.04
C ILE A 210 15.67 11.50 -5.89
N ALA A 211 15.07 10.44 -5.33
CA ALA A 211 14.14 9.58 -6.08
C ALA A 211 12.82 10.27 -6.47
N ILE A 212 12.37 11.25 -5.68
CA ILE A 212 11.13 12.01 -5.92
C ILE A 212 11.40 13.23 -6.83
N ALA A 213 12.40 14.05 -6.49
CA ALA A 213 12.70 15.29 -7.21
C ALA A 213 13.43 15.05 -8.55
N TRP A 214 14.47 14.20 -8.55
CA TRP A 214 15.29 13.94 -9.73
C TRP A 214 14.73 12.81 -10.59
N MET A 215 14.53 11.63 -9.99
CA MET A 215 14.10 10.43 -10.75
C MET A 215 12.59 10.42 -11.06
N LYS A 216 11.80 11.30 -10.45
CA LYS A 216 10.33 11.41 -10.59
C LYS A 216 9.61 10.06 -10.44
N MET A 217 10.14 9.17 -9.59
CA MET A 217 9.61 7.81 -9.39
C MET A 217 8.19 7.79 -8.82
N VAL A 218 7.84 8.83 -8.06
CA VAL A 218 6.54 9.05 -7.42
C VAL A 218 6.20 10.54 -7.53
N PRO A 219 4.95 10.93 -7.82
CA PRO A 219 4.55 12.33 -7.80
C PRO A 219 4.75 12.91 -6.38
N MET A 220 5.44 14.05 -6.31
CA MET A 220 5.66 14.75 -5.06
C MET A 220 4.31 15.20 -4.48
N GLN A 221 4.03 14.83 -3.23
CA GLN A 221 2.80 15.22 -2.54
C GLN A 221 3.14 16.22 -1.45
N THR A 222 2.66 17.44 -1.59
CA THR A 222 2.81 18.46 -0.54
C THR A 222 1.95 18.13 0.68
N ILE A 223 2.44 18.55 1.86
CA ILE A 223 1.67 18.50 3.10
C ILE A 223 0.51 19.49 2.99
N ARG A 224 -0.72 19.01 3.18
CA ARG A 224 -1.97 19.76 2.96
C ARG A 224 -2.42 20.55 4.18
N SER A 225 -2.02 20.14 5.39
CA SER A 225 -2.53 20.70 6.64
C SER A 225 -1.48 20.65 7.75
N ARG A 226 -1.55 21.61 8.69
CA ARG A 226 -0.81 21.56 9.97
C ARG A 226 -1.12 20.27 10.74
N VAL A 227 -2.36 19.79 10.69
CA VAL A 227 -2.78 18.53 11.33
C VAL A 227 -2.03 17.33 10.74
N GLN A 228 -1.87 17.29 9.42
CA GLN A 228 -1.10 16.25 8.73
C GLN A 228 0.39 16.31 9.12
N PHE A 229 0.97 17.51 9.23
CA PHE A 229 2.33 17.70 9.73
C PHE A 229 2.51 17.19 11.17
N PHE A 230 1.61 17.53 12.09
CA PHE A 230 1.64 17.02 13.46
C PHE A 230 1.52 15.49 13.52
N LYS A 231 0.67 14.87 12.69
CA LYS A 231 0.59 13.39 12.59
C LYS A 231 1.91 12.77 12.09
N ILE A 232 2.60 13.38 11.11
CA ILE A 232 3.92 12.92 10.64
C ILE A 232 4.97 13.07 11.75
N SER A 233 5.00 14.22 12.43
CA SER A 233 5.93 14.48 13.53
C SER A 233 5.72 13.50 14.69
N ALA A 234 4.47 13.24 15.08
CA ALA A 234 4.13 12.23 16.08
C ALA A 234 4.55 10.81 15.64
N LEU A 235 4.36 10.45 14.37
CA LEU A 235 4.84 9.18 13.82
C LEU A 235 6.38 9.05 13.90
N SER A 236 7.12 10.13 13.62
CA SER A 236 8.58 10.17 13.80
C SER A 236 8.98 10.02 15.27
N LEU A 237 8.36 10.77 16.18
CA LEU A 237 8.65 10.70 17.62
C LEU A 237 8.40 9.30 18.19
N VAL A 238 7.24 8.70 17.89
CA VAL A 238 6.89 7.33 18.31
C VAL A 238 7.88 6.32 17.73
N PHE A 239 8.34 6.50 16.49
CA PHE A 239 9.41 5.68 15.94
C PHE A 239 10.72 5.82 16.74
N CYS A 240 11.17 7.05 17.05
CA CYS A 240 12.37 7.29 17.83
C CYS A 240 12.30 6.61 19.21
N VAL A 241 11.22 6.84 19.97
CA VAL A 241 10.95 6.18 21.26
C VAL A 241 11.04 4.65 21.14
N SER A 242 10.47 4.07 20.07
CA SER A 242 10.48 2.62 19.83
C SER A 242 11.88 2.02 19.56
N VAL A 243 12.81 2.85 19.06
CA VAL A 243 14.21 2.47 18.84
C VAL A 243 15.02 2.65 20.12
N VAL A 244 14.87 3.80 20.81
CA VAL A 244 15.56 4.10 22.07
C VAL A 244 15.25 3.04 23.12
N PHE A 245 13.96 2.84 23.43
CA PHE A 245 13.54 1.90 24.46
C PHE A 245 13.89 0.45 24.10
N GLY A 246 13.88 0.12 22.81
CA GLY A 246 14.28 -1.20 22.31
C GLY A 246 15.78 -1.49 22.41
N ASN A 247 16.63 -0.47 22.32
CA ASN A 247 18.06 -0.63 22.57
C ASN A 247 18.38 -0.63 24.07
N ILE A 248 17.63 0.13 24.88
CA ILE A 248 17.74 0.08 26.34
C ILE A 248 17.36 -1.31 26.86
N SER A 249 16.25 -1.89 26.41
CA SER A 249 15.82 -3.22 26.89
C SER A 249 16.81 -4.34 26.55
N LEU A 250 17.57 -4.23 25.46
CA LEU A 250 18.64 -5.15 25.10
C LEU A 250 19.89 -5.04 25.99
N ARG A 251 20.04 -3.98 26.81
CA ARG A 251 21.10 -3.88 27.83
C ARG A 251 20.79 -4.70 29.09
N PHE A 252 19.51 -4.97 29.36
CA PHE A 252 19.03 -5.59 30.61
C PHE A 252 18.43 -6.98 30.43
N LEU A 253 18.02 -7.35 29.22
CA LEU A 253 17.31 -8.59 28.93
C LEU A 253 17.95 -9.31 27.73
N PRO A 254 17.94 -10.66 27.72
CA PRO A 254 18.47 -11.41 26.59
C PRO A 254 17.68 -11.17 25.30
N VAL A 255 18.34 -11.40 24.17
CA VAL A 255 17.79 -11.16 22.82
C VAL A 255 16.55 -12.02 22.55
N SER A 256 16.56 -13.28 23.02
CA SER A 256 15.43 -14.22 22.92
C SER A 256 14.18 -13.68 23.62
N PHE A 257 14.32 -13.25 24.88
CA PHE A 257 13.22 -12.69 25.65
C PHE A 257 12.70 -11.38 25.05
N ASN A 258 13.59 -10.48 24.62
CA ASN A 258 13.21 -9.25 23.89
C ASN A 258 12.39 -9.54 22.63
N GLN A 259 12.75 -10.58 21.88
CA GLN A 259 12.04 -10.95 20.65
C GLN A 259 10.70 -11.60 20.94
N ALA A 260 10.58 -12.40 22.00
CA ALA A 260 9.31 -12.97 22.44
C ALA A 260 8.33 -11.87 22.89
N VAL A 261 8.78 -10.91 23.72
CA VAL A 261 7.99 -9.72 24.05
C VAL A 261 7.64 -8.95 22.77
N GLY A 262 8.60 -8.74 21.87
CA GLY A 262 8.39 -8.08 20.58
C GLY A 262 7.36 -8.78 19.67
N ALA A 263 7.22 -10.10 19.77
CA ALA A 263 6.23 -10.89 19.03
C ALA A 263 4.78 -10.55 19.43
N THR A 264 4.55 -9.88 20.57
CA THR A 264 3.25 -9.31 20.97
C THR A 264 2.85 -8.03 20.21
N THR A 265 3.69 -7.50 19.31
CA THR A 265 3.35 -6.31 18.48
C THR A 265 1.94 -6.36 17.87
N PRO A 266 1.42 -7.50 17.35
CA PRO A 266 0.05 -7.59 16.84
C PRO A 266 -1.05 -7.31 17.87
N PHE A 267 -0.84 -7.65 19.15
CA PHE A 267 -1.77 -7.37 20.25
C PHE A 267 -1.91 -5.86 20.45
N PHE A 268 -0.79 -5.16 20.68
CA PHE A 268 -0.78 -3.71 20.79
C PHE A 268 -1.30 -3.04 19.51
N THR A 269 -1.03 -3.62 18.33
CA THR A 269 -1.53 -3.09 17.06
C THR A 269 -3.05 -3.15 16.99
N ALA A 270 -3.68 -4.25 17.42
CA ALA A 270 -5.14 -4.37 17.46
C ALA A 270 -5.78 -3.41 18.47
N VAL A 271 -5.16 -3.23 19.65
CA VAL A 271 -5.60 -2.25 20.67
C VAL A 271 -5.52 -0.83 20.14
N PHE A 272 -4.35 -0.39 19.65
CA PHE A 272 -4.19 0.97 19.12
C PHE A 272 -5.00 1.23 17.85
N ALA A 273 -5.18 0.22 16.97
CA ALA A 273 -6.06 0.36 15.81
C ALA A 273 -7.51 0.60 16.23
N TYR A 274 -8.01 -0.12 17.24
CA TYR A 274 -9.34 0.11 17.78
C TYR A 274 -9.47 1.50 18.41
N LEU A 275 -8.53 1.90 19.27
CA LEU A 275 -8.54 3.23 19.92
C LEU A 275 -8.47 4.39 18.92
N MET A 276 -7.65 4.27 17.86
CA MET A 276 -7.40 5.36 16.90
C MET A 276 -8.43 5.42 15.76
N THR A 277 -9.12 4.32 15.44
CA THR A 277 -10.03 4.25 14.28
C THR A 277 -11.48 3.90 14.65
N LEU A 278 -11.73 3.51 15.90
CA LEU A 278 -13.01 2.99 16.42
C LEU A 278 -13.58 1.78 15.67
N LYS A 279 -12.79 1.15 14.79
CA LYS A 279 -13.16 -0.07 14.08
C LYS A 279 -12.64 -1.29 14.83
N ARG A 280 -13.53 -2.24 15.12
CA ARG A 280 -13.17 -3.54 15.70
C ARG A 280 -12.69 -4.49 14.60
N GLU A 281 -11.65 -5.24 14.91
CA GLU A 281 -11.25 -6.41 14.12
C GLU A 281 -12.23 -7.58 14.38
N ALA A 282 -12.13 -8.66 13.60
CA ALA A 282 -12.96 -9.85 13.83
C ALA A 282 -12.68 -10.48 15.21
N TRP A 283 -13.70 -11.01 15.88
CA TRP A 283 -13.55 -11.63 17.22
C TRP A 283 -12.50 -12.74 17.25
N LEU A 284 -12.43 -13.55 16.18
CA LEU A 284 -11.39 -14.57 15.97
C LEU A 284 -9.97 -13.99 16.07
N THR A 285 -9.74 -12.79 15.55
CA THR A 285 -8.43 -12.12 15.62
C THR A 285 -8.06 -11.79 17.08
N TYR A 286 -9.02 -11.35 17.91
CA TYR A 286 -8.77 -11.13 19.33
C TYR A 286 -8.48 -12.43 20.09
N LEU A 287 -9.22 -13.51 19.81
CA LEU A 287 -8.96 -14.83 20.42
C LEU A 287 -7.54 -15.33 20.12
N THR A 288 -7.04 -15.14 18.90
CA THR A 288 -5.66 -15.54 18.55
C THR A 288 -4.56 -14.75 19.26
N LEU A 289 -4.86 -13.61 19.87
CA LEU A 289 -3.90 -12.81 20.64
C LEU A 289 -3.76 -13.28 22.09
N VAL A 290 -4.75 -14.01 22.63
CA VAL A 290 -4.70 -14.58 24.00
C VAL A 290 -3.47 -15.48 24.21
N PRO A 291 -3.16 -16.49 23.37
CA PRO A 291 -1.94 -17.29 23.53
C PRO A 291 -0.65 -16.46 23.35
N VAL A 292 -0.67 -15.39 22.55
CA VAL A 292 0.51 -14.52 22.38
C VAL A 292 0.85 -13.79 23.68
N VAL A 293 -0.15 -13.26 24.38
CA VAL A 293 0.04 -12.57 25.67
C VAL A 293 0.34 -13.57 26.79
N ALA A 294 -0.41 -14.68 26.86
CA ALA A 294 -0.19 -15.73 27.86
C ALA A 294 1.22 -16.34 27.75
N GLY A 295 1.71 -16.57 26.52
CA GLY A 295 3.06 -17.07 26.29
C GLY A 295 4.14 -16.14 26.83
N VAL A 296 3.99 -14.82 26.69
CA VAL A 296 4.94 -13.86 27.26
C VAL A 296 4.85 -13.77 28.78
N ILE A 297 3.66 -13.88 29.38
CA ILE A 297 3.51 -13.93 30.84
C ILE A 297 4.25 -15.16 31.40
N ILE A 298 4.02 -16.35 30.82
CA ILE A 298 4.69 -17.60 31.21
C ILE A 298 6.21 -17.50 30.99
N ALA A 299 6.64 -16.95 29.85
CA ALA A 299 8.06 -16.76 29.56
C ALA A 299 8.72 -15.80 30.57
N SER A 300 8.04 -14.74 30.99
CA SER A 300 8.56 -13.75 31.95
C SER A 300 8.79 -14.38 33.33
N GLY A 301 7.87 -15.21 33.80
CA GLY A 301 8.03 -15.95 35.07
C GLY A 301 9.09 -17.06 35.01
N GLY A 302 9.51 -17.48 33.80
CA GLY A 302 10.53 -18.49 33.58
C GLY A 302 11.90 -17.96 33.12
N GLU A 303 12.09 -16.65 32.98
CA GLU A 303 13.34 -16.08 32.44
C GLU A 303 14.38 -15.86 33.56
N PRO A 304 15.51 -16.59 33.59
CA PRO A 304 16.46 -16.49 34.71
C PRO A 304 17.14 -15.12 34.83
N SER A 305 17.31 -14.42 33.70
CA SER A 305 17.87 -13.08 33.62
C SER A 305 16.80 -11.99 33.56
N PHE A 306 15.65 -12.20 34.23
CA PHE A 306 14.55 -11.23 34.20
C PHE A 306 14.90 -9.94 34.98
N HIS A 307 14.88 -8.81 34.26
CA HIS A 307 15.07 -7.48 34.84
C HIS A 307 13.84 -6.60 34.57
N LEU A 308 13.11 -6.21 35.62
CA LEU A 308 11.83 -5.50 35.51
C LEU A 308 11.92 -4.20 34.70
N PHE A 309 12.93 -3.35 34.94
CA PHE A 309 13.13 -2.14 34.15
C PHE A 309 13.33 -2.46 32.65
N GLY A 310 14.21 -3.41 32.31
CA GLY A 310 14.39 -3.87 30.94
C GLY A 310 13.09 -4.37 30.29
N PHE A 311 12.25 -5.07 31.06
CA PHE A 311 10.95 -5.57 30.61
C PHE A 311 9.95 -4.44 30.33
N ILE A 312 9.85 -3.46 31.23
CA ILE A 312 9.01 -2.25 31.02
C ILE A 312 9.48 -1.49 29.78
N MET A 313 10.79 -1.35 29.57
CA MET A 313 11.35 -0.73 28.36
C MET A 313 11.04 -1.57 27.11
N CYS A 314 11.08 -2.90 27.19
CA CYS A 314 10.77 -3.79 26.07
C CYS A 314 9.28 -3.73 25.66
N ILE A 315 8.38 -3.74 26.64
CA ILE A 315 6.94 -3.55 26.43
C ILE A 315 6.67 -2.16 25.84
N SER A 316 7.24 -1.11 26.43
CA SER A 316 7.08 0.27 25.95
C SER A 316 7.59 0.44 24.50
N ALA A 317 8.73 -0.17 24.17
CA ALA A 317 9.24 -0.21 22.80
C ALA A 317 8.29 -0.94 21.85
N THR A 318 7.71 -2.06 22.28
CA THR A 318 6.79 -2.89 21.48
C THR A 318 5.45 -2.19 21.25
N ALA A 319 4.91 -1.54 22.27
CA ALA A 319 3.74 -0.68 22.16
C ALA A 319 4.00 0.52 21.20
N ALA A 320 5.16 1.17 21.31
CA ALA A 320 5.55 2.24 20.39
C ALA A 320 5.72 1.74 18.94
N ARG A 321 6.29 0.56 18.70
CA ARG A 321 6.34 -0.06 17.35
C ARG A 321 4.95 -0.30 16.78
N ALA A 322 4.02 -0.82 17.59
CA ALA A 322 2.64 -1.02 17.19
C ALA A 322 1.92 0.31 16.86
N LEU A 323 2.05 1.31 17.74
CA LEU A 323 1.47 2.64 17.52
C LEU A 323 2.03 3.31 16.25
N LYS A 324 3.35 3.21 16.00
CA LYS A 324 3.99 3.63 14.74
C LYS A 324 3.30 2.98 13.55
N THR A 325 3.12 1.66 13.56
CA THR A 325 2.48 0.92 12.46
C THR A 325 1.02 1.36 12.24
N VAL A 326 0.25 1.64 13.31
CA VAL A 326 -1.12 2.17 13.21
C VAL A 326 -1.15 3.58 12.63
N LEU A 327 -0.34 4.50 13.15
CA LEU A 327 -0.25 5.89 12.66
C LEU A 327 0.20 5.94 11.19
N GLN A 328 1.20 5.12 10.83
CA GLN A 328 1.64 4.94 9.45
C GLN A 328 0.51 4.40 8.56
N GLY A 329 -0.22 3.38 9.02
CA GLY A 329 -1.38 2.82 8.31
C GLY A 329 -2.48 3.85 8.05
N ILE A 330 -2.78 4.71 9.02
CA ILE A 330 -3.74 5.81 8.89
C ILE A 330 -3.28 6.82 7.83
N LEU A 331 -2.02 7.27 7.85
CA LEU A 331 -1.49 8.23 6.87
C LEU A 331 -1.42 7.69 5.43
N LEU A 332 -1.22 6.37 5.28
CA LEU A 332 -1.23 5.71 3.97
C LEU A 332 -2.64 5.42 3.44
N SER A 333 -3.68 5.52 4.27
CA SER A 333 -5.05 5.07 3.95
C SER A 333 -6.12 6.17 4.03
N SER A 334 -5.86 7.28 4.73
CA SER A 334 -6.87 8.34 4.97
C SER A 334 -7.32 9.04 3.70
N GLU A 335 -8.63 9.10 3.44
CA GLU A 335 -9.17 9.91 2.35
C GLU A 335 -8.89 11.40 2.60
N GLY A 336 -8.49 12.14 1.55
CA GLY A 336 -8.10 13.55 1.66
C GLY A 336 -6.66 13.82 2.15
N GLU A 337 -6.10 13.00 3.04
CA GLU A 337 -4.72 13.15 3.56
C GLU A 337 -3.73 12.06 3.08
N LYS A 338 -4.15 11.14 2.21
CA LYS A 338 -3.36 9.98 1.76
C LYS A 338 -1.97 10.35 1.23
N LEU A 339 -0.93 9.94 1.95
CA LEU A 339 0.46 9.98 1.50
C LEU A 339 0.85 8.64 0.88
N ASN A 340 1.69 8.70 -0.15
CA ASN A 340 2.45 7.56 -0.64
C ASN A 340 3.59 7.26 0.35
N SER A 341 3.91 5.98 0.57
CA SER A 341 4.98 5.54 1.48
C SER A 341 6.33 6.24 1.26
N MET A 342 6.69 6.60 0.02
CA MET A 342 7.96 7.29 -0.24
C MET A 342 7.91 8.79 0.08
N ASN A 343 6.77 9.45 -0.16
CA ASN A 343 6.53 10.83 0.32
C ASN A 343 6.43 10.85 1.86
N LEU A 344 5.83 9.84 2.47
CA LEU A 344 5.76 9.70 3.93
C LEU A 344 7.16 9.55 4.54
N LEU A 345 8.02 8.71 3.94
CA LEU A 345 9.41 8.56 4.37
C LEU A 345 10.20 9.86 4.23
N LEU A 346 10.04 10.59 3.11
CA LEU A 346 10.68 11.88 2.88
C LEU A 346 10.40 12.90 4.00
N TYR A 347 9.18 12.94 4.54
CA TYR A 347 8.83 13.85 5.64
C TYR A 347 9.12 13.27 7.03
N MET A 348 8.97 11.96 7.21
CA MET A 348 9.18 11.28 8.49
C MET A 348 10.67 11.22 8.87
N ALA A 349 11.54 10.89 7.91
CA ALA A 349 12.95 10.63 8.15
C ALA A 349 13.75 11.85 8.70
N PRO A 350 13.66 13.07 8.13
CA PRO A 350 14.39 14.21 8.71
C PRO A 350 13.88 14.58 10.11
N MET A 351 12.58 14.45 10.38
CA MET A 351 12.03 14.66 11.73
C MET A 351 12.51 13.59 12.71
N ALA A 352 12.70 12.34 12.25
CA ALA A 352 13.29 11.28 13.06
C ALA A 352 14.78 11.54 13.36
N VAL A 353 15.54 12.14 12.44
CA VAL A 353 16.92 12.60 12.71
C VAL A 353 16.93 13.67 13.82
N VAL A 354 16.05 14.67 13.73
CA VAL A 354 15.95 15.75 14.74
C VAL A 354 15.63 15.20 16.13
N PHE A 355 14.72 14.23 16.25
CA PHE A 355 14.41 13.61 17.55
C PHE A 355 15.45 12.59 18.03
N LEU A 356 16.17 11.91 17.12
CA LEU A 356 17.25 11.00 17.49
C LEU A 356 18.50 11.75 17.95
N LEU A 357 18.85 12.87 17.32
CA LEU A 357 20.07 13.65 17.59
C LEU A 357 20.36 13.86 19.09
N PRO A 358 19.45 14.44 19.91
CA PRO A 358 19.74 14.63 21.35
C PRO A 358 19.89 13.30 22.09
N THR A 359 19.11 12.28 21.72
CA THR A 359 19.19 10.97 22.39
C THR A 359 20.50 10.26 22.08
N THR A 360 20.97 10.34 20.83
CA THR A 360 22.28 9.83 20.39
C THR A 360 23.39 10.55 21.15
N LEU A 361 23.36 11.88 21.26
CA LEU A 361 24.39 12.64 21.97
C LEU A 361 24.46 12.33 23.48
N ILE A 362 23.33 12.04 24.12
CA ILE A 362 23.25 11.69 25.56
C ILE A 362 23.61 10.22 25.83
N MET A 363 23.24 9.30 24.94
CA MET A 363 23.41 7.85 25.17
C MET A 363 24.64 7.22 24.51
N GLU A 364 25.21 7.90 23.52
CA GLU A 364 26.33 7.47 22.67
C GLU A 364 27.35 8.61 22.59
N GLU A 365 27.92 8.96 23.76
CA GLU A 365 28.87 10.06 23.91
C GLU A 365 30.05 9.95 22.92
N ASN A 366 30.44 11.10 22.36
CA ASN A 366 31.54 11.24 21.40
C ASN A 366 31.46 10.31 20.16
N VAL A 367 30.28 9.76 19.83
CA VAL A 367 30.12 8.85 18.68
C VAL A 367 30.65 9.41 17.36
N VAL A 368 30.53 10.73 17.14
CA VAL A 368 31.08 11.39 15.93
C VAL A 368 32.60 11.35 15.92
N GLY A 369 33.26 11.67 17.04
CA GLY A 369 34.72 11.61 17.16
C GLY A 369 35.25 10.19 17.04
N ILE A 370 34.56 9.21 17.63
CA ILE A 370 34.92 7.79 17.56
C ILE A 370 34.71 7.23 16.14
N THR A 371 33.64 7.63 15.45
CA THR A 371 33.42 7.29 14.03
C THR A 371 34.52 7.88 13.15
N LEU A 372 34.93 9.13 13.41
CA LEU A 372 35.98 9.81 12.66
C LEU A 372 37.37 9.20 12.93
N ALA A 373 37.64 8.76 14.16
CA ALA A 373 38.85 8.02 14.51
C ALA A 373 38.91 6.67 13.77
N LEU A 374 37.86 5.83 13.89
CA LEU A 374 37.79 4.56 13.15
C LEU A 374 37.86 4.76 11.64
N ALA A 375 37.37 5.88 11.10
CA ALA A 375 37.46 6.20 9.68
C ALA A 375 38.85 6.68 9.22
N ARG A 376 39.69 7.19 10.13
CA ARG A 376 41.11 7.44 9.87
C ARG A 376 41.90 6.13 9.83
N ASP A 377 41.56 5.19 10.71
CA ASP A 377 42.24 3.88 10.82
C ASP A 377 41.82 2.92 9.70
N ASP A 378 40.51 2.80 9.41
CA ASP A 378 39.97 2.01 8.30
C ASP A 378 38.80 2.72 7.60
N ILE A 379 39.09 3.40 6.48
CA ILE A 379 38.11 4.12 5.66
C ILE A 379 36.93 3.24 5.18
N LYS A 380 37.06 1.91 5.22
CA LYS A 380 35.97 0.97 4.91
C LYS A 380 34.75 1.17 5.82
N ILE A 381 34.91 1.68 7.05
CA ILE A 381 33.77 1.96 7.92
C ILE A 381 32.76 2.92 7.28
N ILE A 382 33.23 3.96 6.58
CA ILE A 382 32.37 4.93 5.90
C ILE A 382 31.57 4.22 4.80
N TRP A 383 32.23 3.35 4.03
CA TRP A 383 31.58 2.56 2.98
C TRP A 383 30.57 1.57 3.55
N TYR A 384 30.87 0.88 4.66
CA TYR A 384 29.92 -0.01 5.32
C TYR A 384 28.71 0.74 5.88
N LEU A 385 28.91 1.89 6.55
CA LEU A 385 27.84 2.74 7.06
C LEU A 385 26.97 3.30 5.94
N LEU A 386 27.57 3.78 4.85
CA LEU A 386 26.86 4.33 3.69
C LEU A 386 26.08 3.24 2.94
N PHE A 387 26.67 2.07 2.72
CA PHE A 387 26.01 0.93 2.07
C PHE A 387 24.87 0.37 2.92
N ASN A 388 25.08 0.22 4.23
CA ASN A 388 24.05 -0.23 5.17
C ASN A 388 22.88 0.78 5.26
N SER A 389 23.17 2.09 5.24
CA SER A 389 22.15 3.15 5.20
C SER A 389 21.41 3.20 3.86
N ALA A 390 22.09 2.97 2.74
CA ALA A 390 21.47 2.84 1.42
C ALA A 390 20.56 1.59 1.33
N LEU A 391 20.98 0.47 1.93
CA LEU A 391 20.13 -0.72 2.08
C LEU A 391 18.90 -0.46 2.96
N ALA A 392 19.00 0.35 4.02
CA ALA A 392 17.85 0.77 4.82
C ALA A 392 16.82 1.58 3.98
N TYR A 393 17.29 2.47 3.09
CA TYR A 393 16.41 3.09 2.10
C TYR A 393 15.83 2.08 1.10
N PHE A 394 16.65 1.13 0.61
CA PHE A 394 16.20 0.10 -0.34
C PHE A 394 15.16 -0.85 0.26
N VAL A 395 15.21 -1.16 1.57
CA VAL A 395 14.13 -1.83 2.31
C VAL A 395 12.82 -1.02 2.22
N ASN A 396 12.87 0.30 2.39
CA ASN A 396 11.65 1.12 2.31
C ASN A 396 11.12 1.24 0.87
N LEU A 397 12.01 1.35 -0.12
CA LEU A 397 11.64 1.35 -1.54
C LEU A 397 11.00 0.01 -1.96
N THR A 398 11.61 -1.11 -1.59
CA THR A 398 11.07 -2.45 -1.88
C THR A 398 9.76 -2.71 -1.12
N ASN A 399 9.60 -2.24 0.13
CA ASN A 399 8.30 -2.23 0.83
C ASN A 399 7.22 -1.53 0.00
N PHE A 400 7.50 -0.32 -0.53
CA PHE A 400 6.55 0.40 -1.38
C PHE A 400 6.22 -0.36 -2.67
N LEU A 401 7.24 -0.88 -3.37
CA LEU A 401 7.06 -1.63 -4.62
C LEU A 401 6.26 -2.93 -4.40
N VAL A 402 6.56 -3.70 -3.35
CA VAL A 402 5.79 -4.90 -2.98
C VAL A 402 4.36 -4.53 -2.61
N THR A 403 4.14 -3.46 -1.83
CA THR A 403 2.78 -2.98 -1.50
C THR A 403 1.98 -2.63 -2.76
N LYS A 404 2.62 -1.98 -3.75
CA LYS A 404 2.01 -1.58 -5.02
C LYS A 404 1.63 -2.75 -5.92
N HIS A 405 2.38 -3.86 -5.88
CA HIS A 405 2.19 -5.03 -6.74
C HIS A 405 1.53 -6.24 -6.05
N THR A 406 1.35 -6.19 -4.72
CA THR A 406 0.69 -7.25 -3.92
C THR A 406 -0.40 -6.66 -3.03
N SER A 407 -0.22 -6.65 -1.71
CA SER A 407 -1.08 -5.97 -0.75
C SER A 407 -0.33 -5.67 0.55
N ALA A 408 -0.78 -4.66 1.30
CA ALA A 408 -0.21 -4.36 2.63
C ALA A 408 -0.33 -5.55 3.61
N LEU A 409 -1.39 -6.36 3.49
CA LEU A 409 -1.57 -7.59 4.28
C LEU A 409 -0.45 -8.60 4.03
N THR A 410 0.02 -8.73 2.78
CA THR A 410 1.11 -9.65 2.43
C THR A 410 2.37 -9.31 3.22
N LEU A 411 2.76 -8.03 3.26
CA LEU A 411 3.90 -7.57 4.06
C LEU A 411 3.69 -7.73 5.57
N GLN A 412 2.46 -7.54 6.07
CA GLN A 412 2.15 -7.75 7.48
C GLN A 412 2.31 -9.22 7.91
N VAL A 413 1.81 -10.17 7.11
CA VAL A 413 1.95 -11.61 7.38
C VAL A 413 3.42 -12.05 7.32
N LEU A 414 4.17 -11.60 6.29
CA LEU A 414 5.61 -11.90 6.18
C LEU A 414 6.43 -11.27 7.32
N GLY A 415 6.02 -10.09 7.80
CA GLY A 415 6.61 -9.43 8.97
C GLY A 415 6.38 -10.20 10.27
N ASN A 416 5.16 -10.72 10.50
CA ASN A 416 4.85 -11.58 11.65
C ASN A 416 5.67 -12.88 11.61
N ALA A 417 5.74 -13.52 10.44
CA ALA A 417 6.54 -14.73 10.26
C ALA A 417 8.04 -14.49 10.54
N LYS A 418 8.60 -13.36 10.07
CA LYS A 418 9.96 -12.91 10.42
C LYS A 418 10.14 -12.75 11.93
N GLY A 419 9.15 -12.20 12.63
CA GLY A 419 9.17 -12.08 14.09
C GLY A 419 9.20 -13.42 14.81
N ALA A 420 8.32 -14.36 14.43
CA ALA A 420 8.30 -15.71 15.00
C ALA A 420 9.60 -16.48 14.74
N VAL A 421 10.14 -16.42 13.52
CA VAL A 421 11.43 -17.04 13.17
C VAL A 421 12.59 -16.42 13.97
N ALA A 422 12.57 -15.11 14.21
CA ALA A 422 13.60 -14.46 15.02
C ALA A 422 13.69 -15.08 16.43
N VAL A 423 12.55 -15.26 17.12
CA VAL A 423 12.48 -15.87 18.46
C VAL A 423 13.15 -17.25 18.48
N VAL A 424 12.81 -18.12 17.51
CA VAL A 424 13.41 -19.46 17.42
C VAL A 424 14.91 -19.38 17.14
N VAL A 425 15.32 -18.55 16.19
CA VAL A 425 16.73 -18.40 15.79
C VAL A 425 17.59 -17.81 16.91
N SER A 426 17.07 -16.88 17.72
CA SER A 426 17.83 -16.32 18.84
C SER A 426 18.03 -17.33 19.97
N ILE A 427 17.03 -18.15 20.30
CA ILE A 427 17.20 -19.24 21.27
C ILE A 427 18.31 -20.20 20.81
N LEU A 428 18.27 -20.62 19.55
CA LEU A 428 19.26 -21.55 18.97
C LEU A 428 20.69 -20.98 18.88
N ILE A 429 20.83 -19.69 18.54
CA ILE A 429 22.14 -19.03 18.35
C ILE A 429 22.76 -18.59 19.68
N PHE A 430 21.99 -17.91 20.53
CA PHE A 430 22.56 -17.32 21.76
C PHE A 430 22.70 -18.34 22.88
N ARG A 431 21.96 -19.47 22.84
CA ARG A 431 22.05 -20.57 23.82
C ARG A 431 22.01 -20.12 25.29
N ASN A 432 21.28 -19.03 25.56
CA ASN A 432 21.06 -18.53 26.91
C ASN A 432 20.37 -19.62 27.75
N PRO A 433 20.60 -19.69 29.08
CA PRO A 433 19.89 -20.61 29.94
C PRO A 433 18.39 -20.27 29.94
N VAL A 434 17.57 -21.08 29.28
CA VAL A 434 16.10 -20.95 29.29
C VAL A 434 15.51 -22.06 30.15
N SER A 435 14.67 -21.72 31.11
CA SER A 435 13.94 -22.72 31.90
C SER A 435 12.91 -23.47 31.06
N VAL A 436 12.45 -24.63 31.53
CA VAL A 436 11.34 -25.37 30.88
C VAL A 436 10.08 -24.50 30.77
N THR A 437 9.77 -23.73 31.81
CA THR A 437 8.71 -22.72 31.82
C THR A 437 8.91 -21.63 30.75
N GLY A 438 10.14 -21.13 30.59
CA GLY A 438 10.50 -20.16 29.54
C GLY A 438 10.25 -20.72 28.13
N MET A 439 10.69 -21.96 27.89
CA MET A 439 10.50 -22.65 26.61
C MET A 439 9.02 -22.87 26.27
N LEU A 440 8.18 -23.23 27.25
CA LEU A 440 6.72 -23.32 27.07
C LEU A 440 6.12 -21.96 26.69
N GLY A 441 6.50 -20.88 27.38
CA GLY A 441 6.06 -19.52 27.08
C GLY A 441 6.45 -19.04 25.67
N TYR A 442 7.71 -19.28 25.27
CA TYR A 442 8.18 -18.99 23.91
C TYR A 442 7.42 -19.77 22.84
N THR A 443 7.15 -21.06 23.09
CA THR A 443 6.41 -21.93 22.16
C THR A 443 4.97 -21.45 21.99
N LEU A 444 4.28 -21.12 23.09
CA LEU A 444 2.92 -20.60 23.07
C LEU A 444 2.82 -19.23 22.38
N THR A 445 3.83 -18.37 22.57
CA THR A 445 3.92 -17.06 21.90
C THR A 445 4.04 -17.22 20.38
N VAL A 446 4.96 -18.07 19.91
CA VAL A 446 5.16 -18.36 18.48
C VAL A 446 3.90 -18.97 17.85
N PHE A 447 3.28 -19.93 18.53
CA PHE A 447 2.03 -20.55 18.09
C PHE A 447 0.90 -19.52 17.94
N GLY A 448 0.72 -18.64 18.92
CA GLY A 448 -0.27 -17.56 18.85
C GLY A 448 -0.04 -16.60 17.67
N VAL A 449 1.21 -16.26 17.34
CA VAL A 449 1.53 -15.38 16.19
C VAL A 449 1.23 -16.06 14.86
N ILE A 450 1.42 -17.38 14.76
CA ILE A 450 1.03 -18.17 13.59
C ILE A 450 -0.50 -18.17 13.46
N LEU A 451 -1.22 -18.49 14.53
CA LEU A 451 -2.70 -18.45 14.56
C LEU A 451 -3.25 -17.08 14.17
N TYR A 452 -2.71 -15.99 14.71
CA TYR A 452 -3.12 -14.63 14.36
C TYR A 452 -2.90 -14.34 12.87
N SER A 453 -1.76 -14.77 12.33
CA SER A 453 -1.42 -14.55 10.92
C SER A 453 -2.33 -15.34 9.98
N GLU A 454 -2.78 -16.54 10.38
CA GLU A 454 -3.82 -17.28 9.68
C GLU A 454 -5.20 -16.63 9.81
N ALA A 455 -5.63 -16.27 11.03
CA ALA A 455 -6.92 -15.63 11.25
C ALA A 455 -7.07 -14.35 10.44
N LYS A 456 -6.02 -13.50 10.41
CA LYS A 456 -6.02 -12.26 9.62
C LYS A 456 -5.95 -12.48 8.10
N LYS A 457 -5.44 -13.64 7.66
CA LYS A 457 -5.52 -14.08 6.25
C LYS A 457 -6.92 -14.57 5.88
N ARG A 458 -7.65 -15.19 6.81
CA ARG A 458 -9.03 -15.70 6.64
C ARG A 458 -10.11 -14.62 6.80
N SER A 459 -9.83 -13.52 7.52
CA SER A 459 -10.78 -12.44 7.81
C SER A 459 -10.96 -11.41 6.67
N LYS A 460 -10.64 -11.77 5.42
CA LYS A 460 -10.57 -10.88 4.26
C LYS A 460 -11.24 -11.50 3.04
#